data_AF-A0A7X9DYN4-F1
#
_entry.id   AF-A0A7X9DYN4-F1
#
_cell.length_a   1.000
_cell.length_b   1.000
_cell.length_c   1.000
_cell.angle_alpha   90.00
_cell.angle_beta   90.00
_cell.angle_gamma   90.00
#
_symmetry.space_group_name_H-M   'P 1'
#
loop_
_entity.id
_entity.type
_entity.pdbx_description
1 polymer ?
#
loop_
_entity_poly.entity_id
_entity_poly.type
_entity_poly.pdbx_seq_one_letter_code
_entity_poly.pdbx_strand_id
1 'polypeptide(L)'
;MAQTDVLFSYRRKHELLFAKEKNIDLLREWGRRLSEAGWLSDAMDCYAAAGDTEGLDKLRAMVLDQGDAFLFRRCLAELNQEARPEDWAALGRRAEALGKLRFAREAFRLAGDRKSLDRIDALLAPPSTETTAAPKEPPPPQA
;
A
#
# COMPACT_ATOMS: atom_id res chain seq x y z
N MET A 1 -30.78 -10.79 -4.56
CA MET A 1 -29.81 -11.90 -4.40
C MET A 1 -28.80 -11.43 -3.36
N ALA A 2 -28.68 -12.17 -2.26
CA ALA A 2 -27.99 -11.73 -1.04
C ALA A 2 -26.49 -11.52 -1.29
N GLN A 3 -26.03 -10.28 -1.13
CA GLN A 3 -24.63 -9.90 -1.30
C GLN A 3 -24.12 -9.36 0.03
N THR A 4 -24.02 -10.24 1.04
CA THR A 4 -23.54 -9.87 2.39
C THR A 4 -22.96 -11.09 3.13
N ASP A 5 -21.99 -11.77 2.51
CA ASP A 5 -21.20 -12.81 3.19
C ASP A 5 -19.68 -12.62 3.00
N VAL A 6 -19.27 -11.40 2.61
CA VAL A 6 -17.86 -11.04 2.40
C VAL A 6 -17.23 -10.46 3.67
N LEU A 7 -18.03 -10.11 4.67
CA LEU A 7 -17.51 -9.60 5.93
C LEU A 7 -17.09 -10.78 6.80
N PHE A 8 -15.83 -11.17 6.61
CA PHE A 8 -15.01 -11.77 7.64
C PHE A 8 -15.19 -10.93 8.92
N SER A 9 -16.09 -11.37 9.81
CA SER A 9 -16.32 -10.64 11.03
C SER A 9 -15.00 -10.59 11.79
N TYR A 10 -14.65 -9.43 12.33
CA TYR A 10 -13.39 -9.25 13.07
C TYR A 10 -13.13 -10.36 14.10
N ARG A 11 -14.20 -10.87 14.73
CA ARG A 11 -14.17 -12.03 15.63
C ARG A 11 -13.68 -13.30 14.93
N ARG A 12 -14.22 -13.65 13.76
CA ARG A 12 -13.83 -14.86 13.01
C ARG A 12 -12.39 -14.78 12.53
N LYS A 13 -11.91 -13.58 12.16
CA LYS A 13 -10.49 -13.31 11.89
C LYS A 13 -9.62 -13.67 13.08
N HIS A 14 -9.96 -13.10 14.22
CA HIS A 14 -9.19 -13.25 15.44
C HIS A 14 -9.17 -14.71 15.91
N GLU A 15 -10.32 -15.39 15.87
CA GLU A 15 -10.41 -16.82 16.20
C GLU A 15 -9.52 -17.67 15.28
N LEU A 16 -9.50 -17.40 13.98
CA LEU A 16 -8.72 -18.19 13.03
C LEU A 16 -7.20 -17.96 13.17
N LEU A 17 -6.77 -16.71 13.31
CA LEU A 17 -5.35 -16.35 13.38
C LEU A 17 -4.71 -16.71 14.73
N PHE A 18 -5.50 -16.66 15.81
CA PHE A 18 -5.03 -16.86 17.18
C PHE A 18 -5.58 -18.14 17.84
N ALA A 19 -6.19 -19.05 17.06
CA ALA A 19 -6.55 -20.37 17.56
C ALA A 19 -5.31 -21.13 18.05
N LYS A 20 -5.51 -21.91 19.12
CA LYS A 20 -4.48 -22.77 19.71
C LYS A 20 -3.98 -23.83 18.73
N GLU A 21 -4.87 -24.29 17.84
CA GLU A 21 -4.56 -25.13 16.69
C GLU A 21 -4.94 -24.38 15.42
N LYS A 22 -3.94 -24.08 14.59
CA LYS A 22 -4.16 -23.40 13.32
C LYS A 22 -4.64 -24.41 12.28
N ASN A 23 -5.83 -24.19 11.74
CA ASN A 23 -6.29 -24.92 10.57
C ASN A 23 -5.64 -24.32 9.31
N ILE A 24 -4.54 -24.94 8.86
CA ILE A 24 -3.71 -24.45 7.75
C ILE A 24 -4.50 -24.39 6.44
N ASP A 25 -5.31 -25.40 6.14
CA ASP A 25 -6.11 -25.43 4.91
C ASP A 25 -7.16 -24.33 4.88
N LEU A 26 -7.78 -24.08 6.05
CA LEU A 26 -8.73 -22.98 6.20
C LEU A 26 -8.03 -21.62 6.03
N LEU A 27 -6.84 -21.43 6.62
CA LEU A 27 -6.06 -20.20 6.45
C LEU A 27 -5.68 -19.96 4.98
N ARG A 28 -5.26 -21.00 4.25
CA ARG A 28 -4.95 -20.89 2.81
C ARG A 28 -6.17 -20.50 1.98
N GLU A 29 -7.31 -21.15 2.23
CA GLU A 29 -8.56 -20.84 1.53
C GLU A 29 -9.04 -19.41 1.82
N TRP A 30 -8.89 -18.94 3.06
CA TRP A 30 -9.19 -17.54 3.40
C TRP A 30 -8.21 -16.56 2.75
N GLY A 31 -6.91 -16.86 2.76
CA GLY A 31 -5.92 -16.05 2.05
C GLY A 31 -6.27 -15.89 0.57
N ARG A 32 -6.72 -16.98 -0.07
CA ARG A 32 -7.18 -16.96 -1.47
C ARG A 32 -8.41 -16.06 -1.67
N ARG A 33 -9.44 -16.24 -0.85
CA ARG A 33 -10.67 -15.42 -0.96
C ARG A 33 -10.41 -13.94 -0.70
N LEU A 34 -9.58 -13.62 0.30
CA LEU A 34 -9.24 -12.25 0.65
C LEU A 34 -8.40 -11.59 -0.44
N SER A 35 -7.45 -12.30 -1.03
CA SER A 35 -6.65 -11.78 -2.14
C SER A 35 -7.50 -11.54 -3.39
N GLU A 36 -8.36 -12.48 -3.76
CA GLU A 36 -9.34 -12.32 -4.86
C GLU A 36 -10.29 -11.13 -4.65
N ALA A 37 -10.64 -10.83 -3.40
CA ALA A 37 -11.47 -9.68 -3.03
C ALA A 37 -10.67 -8.38 -2.85
N GLY A 38 -9.35 -8.38 -3.05
CA GLY A 38 -8.49 -7.19 -2.94
C GLY A 38 -8.05 -6.83 -1.53
N TRP A 39 -8.41 -7.61 -0.52
CA TRP A 39 -8.01 -7.43 0.89
C TRP A 39 -6.60 -8.00 1.12
N LEU A 40 -5.61 -7.42 0.44
CA LEU A 40 -4.26 -7.99 0.36
C LEU A 40 -3.54 -8.03 1.71
N SER A 41 -3.78 -7.07 2.61
CA SER A 41 -3.17 -7.09 3.95
C SER A 41 -3.68 -8.26 4.79
N ASP A 42 -5.00 -8.50 4.78
CA ASP A 42 -5.62 -9.61 5.50
C ASP A 42 -5.26 -10.97 4.89
N ALA A 43 -5.19 -11.03 3.56
CA ALA A 43 -4.74 -12.21 2.84
C ALA A 43 -3.30 -12.60 3.22
N MET A 44 -2.41 -11.62 3.33
CA MET A 44 -1.04 -11.82 3.78
C MET A 44 -0.98 -12.38 5.21
N ASP A 45 -1.78 -11.84 6.14
CA ASP A 45 -1.85 -12.38 7.50
C ASP A 45 -2.21 -13.88 7.49
N CYS A 46 -3.15 -14.28 6.62
CA CYS A 46 -3.58 -15.67 6.50
C CYS A 46 -2.49 -16.56 5.90
N TYR A 47 -1.85 -16.13 4.81
CA TYR A 47 -0.78 -16.89 4.17
C TYR A 47 0.47 -17.02 5.05
N ALA A 48 0.87 -15.94 5.72
CA ALA A 48 1.96 -15.96 6.68
C ALA A 48 1.66 -16.91 7.86
N ALA A 49 0.44 -16.85 8.40
CA ALA A 49 0.02 -17.75 9.47
C ALA A 49 -0.04 -19.22 9.04
N ALA A 50 -0.29 -19.49 7.75
CA ALA A 50 -0.31 -20.82 7.15
C ALA A 50 1.08 -21.33 6.70
N GLY A 51 2.11 -20.48 6.69
CA GLY A 51 3.39 -20.79 6.07
C GLY A 51 3.30 -21.02 4.56
N ASP A 52 2.32 -20.41 3.89
CA ASP A 52 2.06 -20.59 2.46
C ASP A 52 2.91 -19.62 1.62
N THR A 53 4.10 -20.08 1.23
CA THR A 53 5.04 -19.31 0.42
C THR A 53 4.54 -19.08 -1.00
N GLU A 54 3.77 -20.01 -1.58
CA GLU A 54 3.20 -19.86 -2.91
C GLU A 54 2.10 -18.78 -2.91
N GLY A 55 1.25 -18.78 -1.88
CA GLY A 55 0.25 -17.74 -1.66
C GLY A 55 0.88 -16.36 -1.48
N LEU A 56 1.95 -16.27 -0.68
CA LEU A 56 2.72 -15.03 -0.50
C LEU A 56 3.36 -14.53 -1.80
N ASP A 57 3.86 -15.43 -2.66
CA ASP A 57 4.47 -15.06 -3.94
C ASP A 57 3.44 -14.54 -4.95
N LYS A 58 2.26 -15.17 -5.03
CA LYS A 58 1.13 -14.65 -5.83
C LYS A 58 0.69 -13.28 -5.32
N LEU A 59 0.59 -13.12 -4.00
CA LEU A 59 0.22 -11.84 -3.39
C LEU A 59 1.26 -10.76 -3.68
N ARG A 60 2.56 -11.09 -3.66
CA ARG A 60 3.64 -10.19 -4.05
C ARG A 60 3.44 -9.63 -5.46
N ALA A 61 3.05 -10.46 -6.43
CA ALA A 61 2.77 -10.00 -7.79
C ALA A 61 1.58 -9.02 -7.85
N MET A 62 0.51 -9.29 -7.10
CA MET A 62 -0.65 -8.38 -7.01
C MET A 62 -0.28 -7.04 -6.37
N VAL A 63 0.54 -7.07 -5.32
CA VAL A 63 1.02 -5.88 -4.63
C VAL A 63 1.90 -5.00 -5.53
N LEU A 64 2.77 -5.63 -6.33
CA LEU A 64 3.55 -4.95 -7.35
C LEU A 64 2.65 -4.24 -8.38
N ASP A 65 1.62 -4.93 -8.87
CA ASP A 65 0.67 -4.36 -9.83
C ASP A 65 -0.14 -3.19 -9.24
N GLN A 66 -0.47 -3.24 -7.95
CA GLN A 66 -1.16 -2.16 -7.25
C GLN A 66 -0.25 -0.98 -6.87
N GLY A 67 1.07 -1.12 -6.99
CA GLY A 67 2.00 -0.06 -6.60
C GLY A 67 2.04 0.20 -5.09
N ASP A 68 1.80 -0.81 -4.24
CA ASP A 68 1.81 -0.65 -2.79
C ASP A 68 3.20 -0.98 -2.20
N ALA A 69 4.01 0.07 -2.01
CA ALA A 69 5.36 -0.02 -1.45
C ALA A 69 5.41 -0.59 -0.03
N PHE A 70 4.42 -0.31 0.82
CA PHE A 70 4.43 -0.75 2.21
C PHE A 70 4.10 -2.23 2.30
N LEU A 71 3.09 -2.66 1.56
CA LEU A 71 2.69 -4.06 1.53
C LEU A 71 3.75 -4.91 0.83
N PHE A 72 4.44 -4.38 -0.19
CA PHE A 72 5.54 -5.09 -0.85
C PHE A 72 6.70 -5.32 0.12
N ARG A 73 7.06 -4.30 0.91
CA ARG A 73 8.09 -4.44 1.96
C ARG A 73 7.71 -5.52 2.97
N ARG A 74 6.42 -5.60 3.33
CA ARG A 74 5.92 -6.61 4.25
C ARG A 74 5.99 -8.01 3.63
N CYS A 75 5.61 -8.20 2.35
CA CYS A 75 5.79 -9.47 1.63
C CYS A 75 7.23 -9.97 1.71
N LEU A 76 8.19 -9.08 1.45
CA LEU A 76 9.62 -9.41 1.48
C LEU A 76 10.06 -9.88 2.86
N ALA A 77 9.60 -9.20 3.93
CA ALA A 77 9.90 -9.60 5.30
C ALA A 77 9.34 -10.99 5.64
N GLU A 78 8.08 -11.28 5.29
CA GLU A 78 7.47 -12.60 5.52
C GLU A 78 8.15 -13.71 4.71
N LEU A 79 8.63 -13.41 3.50
CA LEU A 79 9.37 -14.34 2.64
C LEU A 79 10.86 -14.44 3.00
N ASN A 80 11.35 -13.64 3.95
CA ASN A 80 12.77 -13.47 4.26
C ASN A 80 13.63 -13.19 3.01
N GLN A 81 13.12 -12.32 2.14
CA GLN A 81 13.75 -11.90 0.89
C GLN A 81 14.10 -10.42 0.91
N GLU A 82 15.07 -10.04 0.09
CA GLU A 82 15.41 -8.65 -0.16
C GLU A 82 15.13 -8.32 -1.63
N ALA A 83 14.53 -7.15 -1.88
CA ALA A 83 14.37 -6.62 -3.22
C ALA A 83 15.54 -5.73 -3.59
N ARG A 84 15.94 -5.78 -4.85
CA ARG A 84 17.04 -4.95 -5.35
C ARG A 84 16.55 -3.51 -5.55
N PRO A 85 17.45 -2.52 -5.57
CA PRO A 85 17.10 -1.13 -5.84
C PRO A 85 16.26 -0.94 -7.12
N GLU A 86 16.51 -1.74 -8.17
CA GLU A 86 15.79 -1.68 -9.43
C GLU A 86 14.33 -2.09 -9.30
N ASP A 87 14.06 -3.08 -8.43
CA ASP A 87 12.71 -3.58 -8.17
C ASP A 87 11.90 -2.52 -7.41
N TRP A 88 12.53 -1.84 -6.44
CA TRP A 88 11.96 -0.67 -5.76
C TRP A 88 11.70 0.50 -6.71
N ALA A 89 12.62 0.79 -7.63
CA ALA A 89 12.43 1.85 -8.62
C ALA A 89 11.27 1.54 -9.58
N ALA A 90 11.12 0.27 -9.99
CA ALA A 90 9.99 -0.18 -10.82
C ALA A 90 8.66 -0.03 -10.07
N LEU A 91 8.62 -0.42 -8.80
CA LEU A 91 7.45 -0.23 -7.94
C LEU A 91 7.10 1.24 -7.78
N GLY A 92 8.10 2.12 -7.61
CA GLY A 92 7.91 3.56 -7.53
C GLY A 92 7.28 4.14 -8.78
N ARG A 93 7.77 3.77 -9.97
CA ARG A 93 7.18 4.17 -11.25
C ARG A 93 5.74 3.68 -11.42
N ARG A 94 5.45 2.45 -10.98
CA ARG A 94 4.08 1.90 -11.04
C ARG A 94 3.14 2.66 -10.11
N ALA A 95 3.56 2.89 -8.86
CA ALA A 95 2.79 3.67 -7.89
C ALA A 95 2.53 5.10 -8.39
N GLU A 96 3.54 5.73 -8.99
CA GLU A 96 3.41 7.04 -9.59
C GLU A 96 2.39 7.07 -10.73
N ALA A 97 2.47 6.11 -11.66
CA ALA A 97 1.52 5.99 -12.77
C ALA A 97 0.06 5.81 -12.29
N LEU A 98 -0.13 5.25 -11.10
CA LEU A 98 -1.42 5.09 -10.43
C LEU A 98 -1.82 6.32 -9.59
N GLY A 99 -1.04 7.40 -9.58
CA GLY A 99 -1.27 8.59 -8.75
C GLY A 99 -1.00 8.39 -7.26
N LYS A 100 -0.42 7.26 -6.86
CA LYS A 100 -0.13 6.89 -5.47
C LYS A 100 1.20 7.50 -5.00
N LEU A 101 1.27 8.83 -5.00
CA LEU A 101 2.53 9.56 -4.81
C LEU A 101 3.26 9.23 -3.49
N ARG A 102 2.54 8.99 -2.38
CA ARG A 102 3.18 8.59 -1.11
C ARG A 102 3.84 7.21 -1.18
N PHE A 103 3.23 6.28 -1.92
CA PHE A 103 3.81 4.95 -2.14
C PHE A 103 4.99 5.03 -3.11
N ALA A 104 4.86 5.83 -4.17
CA ALA A 104 5.95 6.10 -5.10
C ALA A 104 7.17 6.68 -4.38
N ARG A 105 6.94 7.67 -3.51
CA ARG A 105 7.97 8.29 -2.66
C ARG A 105 8.72 7.26 -1.84
N GLU A 106 8.00 6.40 -1.12
CA GLU A 106 8.61 5.38 -0.27
C GLU A 106 9.43 4.37 -1.09
N ALA A 107 8.90 3.95 -2.24
CA ALA A 107 9.61 3.05 -3.15
C ALA A 107 10.90 3.70 -3.70
N PHE A 108 10.88 4.95 -4.16
CA PHE A 108 12.09 5.64 -4.62
C PHE A 108 13.10 5.88 -3.51
N ARG A 109 12.65 6.14 -2.28
CA ARG A 109 13.51 6.23 -1.10
C ARG A 109 14.26 4.91 -0.86
N LEU A 110 13.57 3.78 -0.94
CA LEU A 110 14.17 2.45 -0.79
C LEU A 110 15.06 2.06 -1.98
N ALA A 111 14.75 2.55 -3.17
CA ALA A 111 15.59 2.40 -4.35
C ALA A 111 16.89 3.24 -4.30
N GLY A 112 16.96 4.25 -3.41
CA GLY A 112 18.03 5.24 -3.43
C GLY A 112 17.97 6.20 -4.62
N ASP A 113 16.84 6.26 -5.34
CA ASP A 113 16.63 7.13 -6.50
C ASP A 113 16.29 8.56 -6.05
N ARG A 114 17.33 9.34 -5.75
CA ARG A 114 17.21 10.73 -5.30
C ARG A 114 16.47 11.60 -6.29
N LYS A 115 16.73 11.43 -7.60
CA LYS A 115 16.11 12.25 -8.65
C LYS A 115 14.60 12.04 -8.69
N SER A 116 14.15 10.80 -8.64
CA SER A 116 12.72 10.49 -8.61
C SER A 116 12.08 10.92 -7.29
N LEU A 117 12.80 10.79 -6.17
CA LEU A 117 12.32 11.23 -4.85
C LEU A 117 12.07 12.75 -4.82
N ASP A 118 13.02 13.56 -5.26
CA ASP A 118 12.90 15.04 -5.28
C ASP A 118 11.70 15.49 -6.12
N ARG A 119 11.49 14.82 -7.27
CA ARG A 119 10.36 15.08 -8.15
C ARG A 119 9.02 14.72 -7.49
N ILE A 120 8.93 13.58 -6.82
CA ILE A 120 7.70 13.18 -6.12
C ILE A 120 7.43 14.11 -4.93
N ASP A 121 8.48 14.56 -4.24
CA ASP A 121 8.35 15.53 -3.14
C ASP A 121 7.82 16.88 -3.64
N ALA A 122 8.27 17.34 -4.80
CA ALA A 122 7.72 18.53 -5.46
C ALA A 122 6.24 18.36 -5.85
N LEU A 123 5.81 17.16 -6.27
CA LEU A 123 4.41 16.87 -6.59
C LEU A 123 3.51 16.73 -5.34
N LEU A 124 4.10 16.33 -4.20
CA LEU A 124 3.39 16.19 -2.92
C LEU A 124 3.27 17.52 -2.16
N ALA A 125 4.12 18.49 -2.47
CA ALA A 125 4.03 19.82 -1.86
C ALA A 125 2.65 20.43 -2.19
N PRO A 126 1.94 21.02 -1.20
CA PRO A 126 0.70 21.73 -1.49
C PRO A 126 1.01 22.85 -2.49
N PRO A 127 0.10 23.14 -3.45
CA PRO A 127 0.30 24.31 -4.31
C PRO A 127 0.42 25.52 -3.39
N SER A 128 1.57 26.20 -3.46
CA SER A 128 1.73 27.51 -2.84
C SER A 128 0.51 28.33 -3.19
N THR A 129 -0.17 28.86 -2.18
CA THR A 129 -1.33 29.73 -2.35
C THR A 129 -0.89 31.03 -3.05
N GLU A 130 -0.70 30.97 -4.36
CA GLU A 130 -0.85 32.12 -5.24
C GLU A 130 -2.35 32.32 -5.46
N THR A 131 -3.03 32.73 -4.40
CA THR A 131 -4.35 33.35 -4.48
C THR A 131 -4.17 34.80 -4.05
N THR A 132 -3.98 35.65 -5.06
CA THR A 132 -4.50 37.02 -5.15
C THR A 132 -4.63 37.74 -3.81
N ALA A 133 -3.53 38.30 -3.31
CA ALA A 133 -3.61 39.48 -2.46
C ALA A 133 -4.12 40.64 -3.33
N ALA A 134 -5.44 40.87 -3.29
CA ALA A 134 -6.05 42.06 -3.85
C ALA A 134 -5.34 43.31 -3.30
N PRO A 135 -5.07 44.34 -4.12
CA PRO A 135 -4.44 45.56 -3.63
C PRO A 135 -5.37 46.22 -2.61
N LYS A 136 -4.88 46.41 -1.38
CA LYS A 136 -5.57 47.23 -0.38
C LYS A 136 -5.62 48.66 -0.92
N GLU A 137 -6.84 49.16 -1.17
CA GLU A 137 -7.07 50.58 -1.45
C GLU A 137 -6.53 51.42 -0.28
N PRO A 138 -5.85 52.55 -0.56
CA PRO A 138 -5.41 53.46 0.50
C PRO A 138 -6.64 54.13 1.15
N PRO A 139 -6.59 54.40 2.47
CA PRO A 139 -7.70 55.03 3.18
C PRO A 139 -7.98 56.44 2.63
N PRO A 140 -9.24 56.89 2.65
CA PRO A 140 -9.62 58.19 2.09
C PRO A 140 -8.95 59.35 2.85
N PRO A 141 -8.66 60.47 2.16
CA PRO A 141 -8.06 61.64 2.79
C PRO A 141 -9.02 62.21 3.83
N GLN A 142 -8.51 62.41 5.05
CA GLN A 142 -9.23 63.09 6.11
C GLN A 142 -9.33 64.58 5.74
N ALA A 143 -10.56 65.10 5.73
CA ALA A 143 -10.88 66.50 5.51
C ALA A 143 -10.80 67.30 6.81
#